data_AF-A0A8T7GYX8-F1
#
_entry.id   AF-A0A8T7GYX8-F1
#
_cell.length_a   1.000
_cell.length_b   1.000
_cell.length_c   1.000
_cell.angle_alpha   90.00
_cell.angle_beta   90.00
_cell.angle_gamma   90.00
#
_symmetry.space_group_name_H-M   'P 1'
#
loop_
_entity.id
_entity.type
_entity.pdbx_description
1 polymer ?
#
loop_
_entity_poly.entity_id
_entity_poly.type
_entity_poly.pdbx_seq_one_letter_code
_entity_poly.pdbx_strand_id
1 'polypeptide(L)'
;MERLLSDYFAPAEAALVEKARGARVDAQYYVSREIPDLFCEELIRAAPRFLVKCTGIVDGMSEKAIGALRGRLTEALREEG
;
A
#
# COMPACT_ATOMS: atom_id res chain seq x y z
N MET A 1 -0.91 -7.74 -1.72
CA MET A 1 0.08 -6.71 -2.17
C MET A 1 1.44 -6.84 -1.49
N GLU A 2 1.54 -7.48 -0.31
CA GLU A 2 2.80 -7.72 0.43
C GLU A 2 3.99 -8.22 -0.42
N ARG A 3 3.81 -9.30 -1.21
CA ARG A 3 4.90 -9.87 -2.04
C ARG A 3 5.44 -8.92 -3.12
N LEU A 4 4.63 -7.96 -3.56
CA LEU A 4 5.02 -7.02 -4.61
C LEU A 4 5.78 -5.83 -4.03
N LEU A 5 5.43 -5.44 -2.81
CA LEU A 5 5.94 -4.26 -2.12
C LEU A 5 7.10 -4.58 -1.16
N SER A 6 7.31 -5.85 -0.79
CA SER A 6 8.33 -6.30 0.15
C SER A 6 9.76 -5.90 -0.23
N ASP A 7 10.02 -5.74 -1.53
CA ASP A 7 11.34 -5.34 -2.04
C ASP A 7 11.63 -3.85 -1.79
N TYR A 8 10.61 -3.05 -1.45
CA TYR A 8 10.67 -1.59 -1.37
C TYR A 8 10.25 -1.03 -0.01
N PHE A 9 9.43 -1.78 0.73
CA PHE A 9 8.84 -1.35 1.99
C PHE A 9 9.15 -2.35 3.11
N ALA A 10 9.30 -1.85 4.33
CA ALA A 10 9.40 -2.69 5.50
C ALA A 10 8.09 -3.46 5.71
N PRO A 11 8.13 -4.67 6.31
CA PRO A 11 6.92 -5.46 6.55
C PRO A 11 5.81 -4.69 7.28
N ALA A 12 6.18 -3.86 8.26
CA ALA A 12 5.24 -3.02 8.99
C ALA A 12 4.54 -1.97 8.10
N GLU A 13 5.25 -1.39 7.13
CA GLU A 13 4.67 -0.43 6.18
C GLU A 13 3.71 -1.13 5.22
N ALA A 14 4.07 -2.31 4.73
CA ALA A 14 3.19 -3.12 3.87
C ALA A 14 1.91 -3.54 4.60
N ALA A 15 2.04 -4.02 5.85
CA ALA A 15 0.90 -4.36 6.69
C ALA A 15 0.00 -3.15 6.98
N LEU A 16 0.60 -1.98 7.21
CA LEU A 16 -0.14 -0.74 7.44
C LEU A 16 -0.97 -0.34 6.20
N VAL A 17 -0.39 -0.47 5.00
CA VAL A 17 -1.09 -0.18 3.73
C VAL A 17 -2.27 -1.12 3.51
N GLU A 18 -2.10 -2.42 3.75
CA GLU A 18 -3.19 -3.40 3.60
C GLU A 18 -4.31 -3.14 4.62
N LYS A 19 -3.96 -2.84 5.88
CA LYS A 19 -4.93 -2.47 6.91
C LYS A 19 -5.66 -1.16 6.56
N ALA A 20 -4.94 -0.17 6.03
CA ALA A 20 -5.53 1.09 5.57
C ALA A 20 -6.50 0.85 4.40
N ARG A 21 -6.15 -0.04 3.46
CA ARG A 21 -7.02 -0.43 2.36
C ARG A 21 -8.33 -1.06 2.87
N GLY A 22 -8.24 -1.96 3.84
CA GLY A 22 -9.40 -2.57 4.50
C GLY A 22 -10.28 -1.52 5.19
N ALA A 23 -9.69 -0.65 5.99
CA ALA A 23 -10.40 0.42 6.68
C ALA A 23 -11.11 1.39 5.70
N ARG A 24 -10.48 1.70 4.58
CA ARG A 24 -11.09 2.50 3.51
C ARG A 24 -12.32 1.82 2.92
N VAL A 25 -12.24 0.51 2.63
CA VAL A 25 -13.38 -0.28 2.12
C VAL A 25 -14.50 -0.29 3.16
N ASP A 26 -14.16 -0.53 4.42
CA ASP A 26 -15.12 -0.55 5.52
C ASP A 26 -15.85 0.79 5.67
N ALA A 27 -15.12 1.91 5.74
CA ALA A 27 -15.69 3.24 5.83
C ALA A 27 -16.49 3.66 4.58
N GLN A 28 -16.10 3.18 3.39
CA GLN A 28 -16.75 3.55 2.15
C GLN A 28 -18.06 2.77 1.90
N TYR A 29 -18.13 1.51 2.32
CA TYR A 29 -19.23 0.61 1.97
C TYR A 29 -20.08 0.14 3.16
N TYR A 30 -19.62 0.33 4.39
CA TYR A 30 -20.31 -0.18 5.59
C TYR A 30 -20.45 0.91 6.66
N VAL A 31 -21.67 1.43 6.81
CA VAL A 31 -21.99 2.51 7.77
C VAL A 31 -21.90 2.05 9.23
N SER A 32 -21.93 0.75 9.49
CA SER A 32 -21.86 0.15 10.84
C SER A 32 -20.45 -0.30 11.25
N ARG A 33 -19.46 -0.18 10.37
CA ARG A 33 -18.08 -0.52 10.69
C ARG A 33 -17.32 0.73 11.11
N GLU A 34 -17.09 0.85 12.40
CA GLU A 34 -16.29 1.93 12.96
C GLU A 34 -14.79 1.64 12.75
N ILE A 35 -14.06 2.65 12.31
CA ILE A 35 -12.59 2.61 12.24
C ILE A 35 -12.05 3.20 13.54
N PRO A 36 -11.21 2.49 14.30
CA PRO A 36 -10.72 3.00 15.58
C PRO A 36 -9.94 4.31 15.45
N ASP A 37 -10.21 5.28 16.31
CA ASP A 37 -9.54 6.60 16.32
C ASP A 37 -8.00 6.49 16.40
N LEU A 38 -7.50 5.57 17.25
CA LEU A 38 -6.05 5.30 17.36
C LEU A 38 -5.43 4.89 16.02
N PHE A 39 -6.17 4.14 15.20
CA PHE A 39 -5.72 3.75 13.88
C PHE A 39 -5.76 4.92 12.89
N CYS A 40 -6.77 5.79 12.98
CA CYS A 40 -6.83 7.02 12.19
C CYS A 40 -5.64 7.94 12.51
N GLU A 41 -5.30 8.13 13.79
CA GLU A 41 -4.13 8.92 14.20
C GLU A 41 -2.81 8.33 13.68
N GLU A 42 -2.66 7.01 13.75
CA GLU A 42 -1.51 6.29 13.19
C GLU A 42 -1.38 6.57 11.69
N LEU A 43 -2.47 6.46 10.93
CA LEU A 43 -2.49 6.74 9.49
C LEU A 43 -2.13 8.19 9.18
N ILE A 44 -2.69 9.15 9.90
CA ILE A 44 -2.40 10.59 9.69
C ILE A 44 -0.90 10.87 9.89
N ARG A 45 -0.25 10.20 10.86
CA ARG A 45 1.19 10.37 11.11
C ARG A 45 2.07 9.60 10.12
N ALA A 46 1.62 8.44 9.64
CA ALA A 46 2.41 7.57 8.79
C ALA A 46 2.31 7.92 7.30
N ALA A 47 1.14 8.35 6.83
CA ALA A 47 0.88 8.58 5.41
C ALA A 47 1.83 9.60 4.75
N PRO A 48 2.17 10.75 5.36
CA PRO A 48 3.11 11.68 4.74
C PRO A 48 4.49 11.07 4.52
N ARG A 49 4.99 10.30 5.51
CA ARG A 49 6.29 9.62 5.42
C ARG A 49 6.28 8.55 4.33
N PHE A 50 5.19 7.79 4.26
CA PHE A 50 5.00 6.78 3.23
C PHE A 50 5.00 7.38 1.83
N LEU A 51 4.29 8.51 1.62
CA LEU A 51 4.24 9.19 0.32
C LEU A 51 5.62 9.72 -0.12
N VAL A 52 6.37 10.35 0.79
CA VAL A 52 7.74 10.80 0.49
C VAL A 52 8.64 9.63 0.10
N LYS A 53 8.50 8.49 0.79
CA LYS A 53 9.24 7.27 0.45
C LYS A 53 8.86 6.73 -0.94
N CYS A 54 7.57 6.72 -1.28
CA CYS A 54 7.12 6.35 -2.61
C CYS A 54 7.77 7.20 -3.70
N THR A 55 7.82 8.53 -3.51
CA THR A 55 8.49 9.43 -4.44
C THR A 55 9.97 9.08 -4.58
N GLY A 56 10.69 8.90 -3.47
CA GLY A 56 12.10 8.53 -3.52
C GLY A 56 12.37 7.19 -4.20
N ILE A 57 11.48 6.20 -4.04
CA ILE A 57 11.57 4.92 -4.76
C ILE A 57 11.39 5.16 -6.26
N VAL A 58 10.32 5.84 -6.66
CA VAL A 58 9.98 6.06 -8.08
C VAL A 58 11.07 6.87 -8.79
N ASP A 59 11.58 7.92 -8.16
CA ASP A 59 12.66 8.76 -8.71
C ASP A 59 13.96 7.98 -8.94
N GLY A 60 14.18 6.91 -8.16
CA GLY A 60 15.33 6.02 -8.29
C GLY A 60 15.14 4.87 -9.29
N MET A 61 13.95 4.69 -9.85
CA MET A 61 13.66 3.58 -10.76
C MET A 61 13.95 3.92 -12.21
N SER A 62 14.53 2.96 -12.94
CA SER A 62 14.61 3.03 -14.40
C SER A 62 13.31 2.58 -15.05
N GLU A 63 13.05 3.02 -16.29
CA GLU A 63 11.91 2.55 -17.09
C GLU A 63 11.86 1.03 -17.22
N LYS A 64 13.02 0.36 -17.32
CA LYS A 64 13.10 -1.11 -17.33
C LYS A 64 12.60 -1.71 -16.01
N ALA A 65 12.97 -1.14 -14.87
CA ALA A 65 12.51 -1.60 -13.57
C ALA A 65 11.01 -1.37 -13.38
N ILE A 66 10.51 -0.21 -13.84
CA ILE A 66 9.07 0.11 -13.84
C ILE A 66 8.29 -0.92 -14.68
N GLY A 67 8.79 -1.22 -15.89
CA GLY A 67 8.19 -2.23 -16.77
C GLY A 67 8.13 -3.62 -16.13
N ALA A 68 9.22 -4.06 -15.50
CA ALA A 68 9.26 -5.33 -14.78
C ALA A 68 8.27 -5.37 -13.60
N LEU A 69 8.15 -4.28 -12.83
CA LEU A 69 7.21 -4.19 -11.72
C LEU A 69 5.76 -4.26 -12.19
N ARG A 70 5.42 -3.57 -13.29
CA ARG A 70 4.09 -3.64 -13.92
C ARG A 70 3.76 -5.05 -14.43
N GLY A 71 4.76 -5.75 -14.97
CA GLY A 71 4.63 -7.16 -15.36
C GLY A 71 4.26 -8.04 -14.17
N ARG A 72 5.06 -7.99 -13.09
CA ARG A 72 4.79 -8.73 -11.83
C ARG A 72 3.41 -8.42 -11.25
N LEU A 73 2.98 -7.16 -11.27
CA LEU A 73 1.65 -6.77 -10.81
C LEU A 73 0.54 -7.41 -11.66
N THR A 74 0.70 -7.41 -12.98
CA THR A 74 -0.28 -7.99 -13.90
C THR A 74 -0.42 -9.49 -13.70
N GLU A 75 0.68 -10.19 -13.46
CA GLU A 75 0.69 -11.62 -13.13
C GLU A 75 -0.01 -11.89 -11.80
N ALA A 76 0.34 -11.15 -10.74
CA ALA A 76 -0.29 -11.31 -9.43
C ALA A 76 -1.82 -11.12 -9.47
N LEU A 77 -2.31 -10.13 -10.25
CA LEU A 77 -3.74 -9.89 -10.40
C LEU A 77 -4.47 -10.99 -11.19
N ARG A 78 -3.77 -11.76 -12.04
CA ARG A 78 -4.34 -12.91 -12.75
C ARG A 78 -4.45 -14.15 -11.87
N GLU A 79 -3.57 -14.29 -10.89
CA GLU A 79 -3.59 -15.42 -9.94
C GLU A 79 -4.67 -15.25 -8.85
N GLU A 80 -5.11 -14.01 -8.59
CA GLU A 80 -6.14 -13.69 -7.59
C GLU A 80 -7.59 -13.74 -8.13
N GLY A 81 -7.79 -13.88 -9.45
CA GLY A 81 -9.11 -13.90 -10.12
C GLY A 81 -9.54 -15.27 -10.61
#